data_AF-A0A925NE92-F1
#
_entry.id   AF-A0A925NE92-F1
#
_cell.length_a   1.000
_cell.length_b   1.000
_cell.length_c   1.000
_cell.angle_alpha   90.00
_cell.angle_beta   90.00
_cell.angle_gamma   90.00
#
_symmetry.space_group_name_H-M   'P 1'
#
loop_
_entity.id
_entity.type
_entity.pdbx_description
1 polymer ?
#
loop_
_entity_poly.entity_id
_entity_poly.type
_entity_poly.pdbx_seq_one_letter_code
_entity_poly.pdbx_strand_id
1 'polypeptide(L)'
;MLALKLLLVPAFLLLVSLAGKRWGASVAGWLAGLPVVAGPILFFLALERGAVFAAGAAAMSLSAVLASVAFSVAYSHAAHRLPWPVALIVGLLAWSVGAFGLSMLPTSAPLALAISLLTLLIAPRLFPAARVQASARPIGTIELACRMGAGAALTLGVTWVAASVGPAWSGL
;
A
#
# COMPACT_ATOMS: atom_id res chain seq x y z
N MET A 1 8.21 -4.58 -23.14
CA MET A 1 8.29 -4.51 -21.66
C MET A 1 7.51 -3.35 -21.04
N LEU A 2 7.49 -2.15 -21.65
CA LEU A 2 6.76 -0.99 -21.11
C LEU A 2 5.24 -1.23 -20.96
N ALA A 3 4.58 -1.80 -21.98
CA ALA A 3 3.15 -2.11 -21.95
C ALA A 3 2.79 -3.15 -20.86
N LEU A 4 3.66 -4.13 -20.62
CA LEU A 4 3.48 -5.13 -19.56
C LEU A 4 3.61 -4.46 -18.18
N LYS A 5 4.60 -3.58 -17.97
CA LYS A 5 4.72 -2.78 -16.73
C LYS A 5 3.52 -1.88 -16.46
N LEU A 6 3.02 -1.19 -17.50
CA LEU A 6 1.91 -0.25 -17.39
C LEU A 6 0.56 -0.95 -17.20
N LEU A 7 0.36 -2.16 -17.73
CA LEU A 7 -0.92 -2.85 -17.66
C LEU A 7 -1.03 -3.79 -16.47
N LEU A 8 0.08 -4.37 -16.01
CA LEU A 8 0.03 -5.40 -14.99
C LEU A 8 -0.43 -4.86 -13.63
N VAL A 9 0.09 -3.70 -13.20
CA VAL A 9 -0.30 -3.09 -11.92
C VAL A 9 -1.76 -2.65 -11.92
N PRO A 10 -2.27 -1.91 -12.93
CA PRO A 10 -3.69 -1.57 -13.02
C PRO A 10 -4.59 -2.80 -13.17
N ALA A 11 -4.17 -3.82 -13.92
CA ALA A 11 -4.94 -5.05 -14.08
C ALA A 11 -5.09 -5.80 -12.75
N PHE A 12 -4.02 -5.88 -11.94
CA PHE A 12 -4.09 -6.49 -10.62
C PHE A 12 -4.90 -5.68 -9.62
N LEU A 13 -4.77 -4.35 -9.61
CA LEU A 13 -5.63 -3.48 -8.81
C LEU A 13 -7.10 -3.65 -9.17
N LEU A 14 -7.40 -3.78 -10.47
CA LEU A 14 -8.75 -4.03 -10.99
C LEU A 14 -9.28 -5.42 -10.58
N LEU A 15 -8.45 -6.47 -10.66
CA LEU A 15 -8.81 -7.82 -10.21
C LEU A 15 -9.08 -7.87 -8.71
N VAL A 16 -8.25 -7.25 -7.88
CA VAL A 16 -8.45 -7.18 -6.42
C VAL A 16 -9.73 -6.40 -6.08
N SER A 17 -9.98 -5.29 -6.79
CA SER A 17 -11.19 -4.49 -6.60
C SER A 17 -12.47 -5.24 -7.00
N LEU A 18 -12.44 -5.97 -8.12
CA LEU A 18 -13.55 -6.84 -8.55
C LEU A 18 -13.76 -8.00 -7.58
N ALA A 19 -12.68 -8.59 -7.08
CA ALA A 19 -12.76 -9.65 -6.10
C ALA A 19 -13.37 -9.16 -4.78
N GLY A 20 -13.01 -7.95 -4.33
CA GLY A 20 -13.64 -7.33 -3.16
C GLY A 20 -15.12 -7.03 -3.35
N LYS A 21 -15.53 -6.62 -4.55
CA LYS A 21 -16.97 -6.45 -4.88
C LYS A 21 -17.73 -7.78 -4.89
N ARG A 22 -17.09 -8.89 -5.32
CA ARG A 22 -17.75 -10.19 -5.52
C ARG A 22 -17.77 -11.08 -4.28
N TRP A 23 -16.70 -11.08 -3.49
CA TRP A 23 -16.51 -11.99 -2.35
C TRP A 23 -16.35 -11.26 -1.00
N GLY A 24 -16.47 -9.93 -0.99
CA GLY A 24 -16.47 -9.12 0.22
C GLY A 24 -15.08 -8.71 0.71
N ALA A 25 -15.05 -7.89 1.77
CA ALA A 25 -13.84 -7.24 2.28
C ALA A 25 -12.79 -8.24 2.79
N SER A 26 -13.20 -9.39 3.33
CA SER A 26 -12.28 -10.40 3.84
C SER A 26 -11.42 -11.02 2.73
N VAL A 27 -12.03 -11.40 1.60
CA VAL A 27 -11.30 -11.96 0.45
C VAL A 27 -10.44 -10.90 -0.23
N ALA A 28 -10.92 -9.65 -0.32
CA ALA A 28 -10.11 -8.53 -0.77
C ALA A 28 -8.86 -8.34 0.09
N GLY A 29 -8.99 -8.45 1.41
CA GLY A 29 -7.86 -8.35 2.34
C GLY A 29 -6.83 -9.47 2.15
N TRP A 30 -7.28 -10.72 2.00
CA TRP A 30 -6.39 -11.85 1.70
C TRP A 30 -5.65 -11.67 0.36
N LEU A 31 -6.37 -11.25 -0.69
CA LEU A 31 -5.76 -11.00 -2.00
C LEU A 31 -4.80 -9.80 -2.00
N ALA A 32 -5.11 -8.75 -1.24
CA ALA A 32 -4.25 -7.59 -1.07
C ALA A 32 -2.97 -7.93 -0.28
N GLY A 33 -3.00 -8.93 0.59
CA GLY A 33 -1.84 -9.41 1.36
C GLY A 33 -0.88 -10.31 0.56
N LEU A 34 -1.31 -10.84 -0.59
CA LEU A 34 -0.44 -11.61 -1.47
C LEU A 34 0.48 -10.68 -2.28
N PRO A 35 1.68 -11.13 -2.70
CA PRO A 35 2.64 -10.33 -3.48
C PRO A 35 2.21 -10.18 -4.95
N VAL A 36 0.92 -9.93 -5.18
CA VAL A 36 0.28 -9.86 -6.50
C VAL A 36 0.77 -8.65 -7.28
N VAL A 37 1.00 -7.52 -6.59
CA VAL A 37 1.53 -6.29 -7.20
C VAL A 37 3.05 -6.20 -7.02
N ALA A 38 3.54 -6.38 -5.79
CA ALA A 38 4.96 -6.24 -5.48
C ALA A 38 5.85 -7.31 -6.15
N GLY A 39 5.37 -8.56 -6.23
CA GLY A 39 6.14 -9.68 -6.79
C GLY A 39 6.55 -9.46 -8.25
N PRO A 40 5.62 -9.15 -9.16
CA PRO A 40 5.97 -8.86 -10.54
C PRO A 40 6.86 -7.62 -10.71
N ILE A 41 6.66 -6.57 -9.91
CA ILE A 41 7.51 -5.37 -9.94
C ILE A 41 8.95 -5.75 -9.59
N LEU A 42 9.15 -6.51 -8.51
CA LEU A 42 10.47 -6.99 -8.09
C LEU A 42 11.11 -7.93 -9.13
N PHE A 43 10.31 -8.75 -9.81
CA PHE A 43 10.78 -9.59 -10.90
C PHE A 43 11.32 -8.78 -12.08
N PHE A 44 10.59 -7.74 -12.52
CA PHE A 44 11.10 -6.84 -13.56
C PHE A 44 12.37 -6.11 -13.11
N LEU A 45 12.41 -5.71 -11.84
CA LEU A 45 13.56 -5.04 -11.26
C LEU A 45 14.81 -5.94 -11.26
N ALA A 46 14.64 -7.24 -11.01
CA ALA A 46 15.70 -8.24 -11.09
C ALA A 46 16.23 -8.39 -12.52
N LEU A 47 15.34 -8.37 -13.52
CA LEU A 47 15.73 -8.45 -14.93
C LEU A 47 16.47 -7.19 -15.41
N GLU A 48 16.06 -6.00 -14.94
CA GLU A 48 16.60 -4.73 -15.45
C GLU A 48 17.82 -4.22 -14.69
N ARG A 49 17.91 -4.49 -13.39
CA ARG A 49 18.95 -3.94 -12.49
C ARG A 49 19.79 -5.02 -11.81
N GLY A 50 19.49 -6.30 -12.06
CA GLY A 50 20.21 -7.44 -11.51
C GLY A 50 19.70 -7.91 -10.15
N ALA A 51 20.10 -9.13 -9.77
CA ALA A 51 19.59 -9.83 -8.59
C ALA A 51 19.92 -9.13 -7.27
N VAL A 52 21.11 -8.54 -7.13
CA VAL A 52 21.54 -7.86 -5.90
C VAL A 52 20.66 -6.64 -5.60
N PHE A 53 20.34 -5.87 -6.63
CA PHE A 53 19.48 -4.71 -6.51
C PHE A 53 18.03 -5.11 -6.17
N ALA A 54 17.50 -6.14 -6.84
CA ALA A 54 16.17 -6.66 -6.57
C ALA A 54 16.04 -7.27 -5.18
N ALA A 55 17.08 -7.94 -4.66
CA ALA A 55 17.10 -8.46 -3.30
C ALA A 55 17.02 -7.33 -2.26
N GLY A 56 17.75 -6.23 -2.47
CA GLY A 56 17.67 -5.04 -1.63
C GLY A 56 16.28 -4.39 -1.67
N ALA A 57 15.71 -4.24 -2.86
CA ALA A 57 14.35 -3.70 -3.02
C ALA A 57 13.29 -4.61 -2.38
N ALA A 58 13.44 -5.93 -2.49
CA ALA A 58 12.55 -6.89 -1.86
C ALA A 58 12.60 -6.80 -0.34
N ALA A 59 13.80 -6.68 0.26
CA ALA A 59 13.95 -6.50 1.70
C ALA A 59 13.29 -5.20 2.18
N MET A 60 13.50 -4.08 1.48
CA MET A 60 12.84 -2.81 1.81
C MET A 60 11.32 -2.91 1.69
N SER A 61 10.82 -3.47 0.58
CA SER A 61 9.38 -3.67 0.34
C SER A 61 8.73 -4.54 1.42
N LEU A 62 9.44 -5.55 1.93
CA LEU A 62 8.96 -6.36 3.04
C LEU A 62 8.79 -5.51 4.31
N SER A 63 9.82 -4.73 4.67
CA SER A 63 9.79 -3.88 5.86
C SER A 63 8.76 -2.74 5.77
N ALA A 64 8.42 -2.29 4.55
CA ALA A 64 7.42 -1.25 4.26
C ALA A 64 5.99 -1.60 4.75
N VAL A 65 5.74 -2.87 5.08
CA VAL A 65 4.53 -3.31 5.81
C VAL A 65 4.33 -2.49 7.09
N LEU A 66 5.41 -2.15 7.80
CA LEU A 66 5.34 -1.30 9.00
C LEU A 66 4.76 0.08 8.69
N ALA A 67 5.28 0.76 7.66
CA ALA A 67 4.79 2.08 7.28
C ALA A 67 3.32 2.04 6.82
N SER A 68 2.95 0.98 6.08
CA SER A 68 1.57 0.77 5.61
C SER A 68 0.58 0.51 6.74
N VAL A 69 0.99 -0.27 7.76
CA VAL A 69 0.18 -0.51 8.95
C VAL A 69 0.10 0.74 9.82
N ALA A 70 1.20 1.47 10.00
CA ALA A 70 1.22 2.72 10.75
C ALA A 70 0.25 3.75 10.14
N PHE A 71 0.24 3.90 8.81
CA PHE A 71 -0.77 4.67 8.09
C PHE A 71 -2.18 4.25 8.48
N SER A 72 -2.48 2.96 8.37
CA SER A 72 -3.83 2.42 8.53
C SER A 72 -4.34 2.55 9.97
N VAL A 73 -3.48 2.32 10.97
CA VAL A 73 -3.79 2.51 12.39
C VAL A 73 -4.03 3.98 12.72
N ALA A 74 -3.14 4.88 12.26
CA ALA A 74 -3.27 6.31 12.52
C ALA A 74 -4.50 6.90 11.82
N TYR A 75 -4.71 6.54 10.54
CA TYR A 75 -5.87 6.95 9.76
C TYR A 75 -7.17 6.46 10.39
N SER A 76 -7.26 5.19 10.80
CA SER A 76 -8.48 4.65 11.41
C SER A 76 -8.83 5.35 12.73
N HIS A 77 -7.85 5.60 13.60
CA HIS A 77 -8.05 6.36 14.83
C HIS A 77 -8.49 7.82 14.55
N ALA A 78 -7.83 8.48 13.60
CA ALA A 78 -8.15 9.85 13.25
C ALA A 78 -9.55 9.97 12.62
N ALA A 79 -9.91 9.05 11.72
CA ALA A 79 -11.20 9.04 11.03
C ALA A 79 -12.39 8.82 11.98
N HIS A 80 -12.18 8.27 13.18
CA HIS A 80 -13.20 8.18 14.22
C HIS A 80 -13.57 9.54 14.84
N ARG A 81 -12.67 10.53 14.80
CA ARG A 81 -12.84 11.81 15.54
C ARG A 81 -12.69 13.06 14.68
N LEU A 82 -12.05 12.95 13.53
CA LEU A 82 -11.65 14.05 12.66
C LEU A 82 -12.27 13.91 11.27
N PRO A 83 -12.46 15.00 10.52
CA PRO A 83 -12.89 14.92 9.13
C PRO A 83 -11.85 14.21 8.26
N TRP A 84 -12.32 13.58 7.18
CA TRP A 84 -11.51 12.72 6.32
C TRP A 84 -10.19 13.34 5.80
N PRO A 85 -10.10 14.65 5.45
CA PRO A 85 -8.84 15.20 4.95
C PRO A 85 -7.77 15.24 6.04
N VAL A 86 -8.17 15.58 7.28
CA VAL A 86 -7.25 15.64 8.42
C VAL A 86 -6.82 14.24 8.81
N ALA A 87 -7.74 13.27 8.81
CA ALA A 87 -7.40 11.87 9.04
C ALA A 87 -6.40 11.35 7.99
N LEU A 88 -6.57 11.72 6.72
CA LEU A 88 -5.63 11.38 5.65
C LEU A 88 -4.24 11.97 5.90
N ILE A 89 -4.15 13.25 6.28
CA ILE A 89 -2.86 13.90 6.60
C ILE A 89 -2.18 13.18 7.77
N VAL A 90 -2.92 12.86 8.84
CA VAL A 90 -2.38 12.13 9.99
C VAL A 90 -1.84 10.74 9.58
N GLY A 91 -2.60 10.01 8.76
CA GLY A 91 -2.15 8.74 8.19
C GLY A 91 -0.88 8.90 7.37
N LEU A 92 -0.84 9.87 6.45
CA LEU A 92 0.31 10.15 5.59
C LEU A 92 1.55 10.52 6.41
N LEU A 93 1.41 11.33 7.47
CA LEU A 93 2.51 11.65 8.37
C LEU A 93 3.04 10.41 9.08
N ALA A 94 2.15 9.54 9.58
CA ALA A 94 2.56 8.28 10.21
C ALA A 94 3.30 7.36 9.21
N TRP A 95 2.82 7.28 7.97
CA TRP A 95 3.52 6.57 6.90
C TRP A 95 4.90 7.18 6.64
N SER A 96 4.99 8.50 6.46
CA SER A 96 6.24 9.18 6.16
C SER A 96 7.27 9.01 7.27
N VAL A 97 6.86 9.08 8.54
CA VAL A 97 7.75 8.81 9.69
C VAL A 97 8.23 7.36 9.67
N GLY A 98 7.33 6.40 9.42
CA GLY A 98 7.69 4.98 9.32
C GLY A 98 8.66 4.71 8.15
N ALA A 99 8.35 5.22 6.97
CA ALA A 99 9.16 5.08 5.76
C ALA A 99 10.54 5.74 5.92
N PHE A 100 10.60 6.92 6.54
CA PHE A 100 11.86 7.60 6.84
C PHE A 100 12.69 6.83 7.88
N GLY A 101 12.06 6.30 8.94
CA GLY A 101 12.76 5.44 9.90
C GLY A 101 13.32 4.18 9.26
N LEU A 102 12.56 3.56 8.36
CA LEU A 102 12.99 2.38 7.59
C LEU A 102 14.13 2.69 6.62
N SER A 103 14.13 3.87 5.97
CA SER A 103 15.19 4.23 5.01
C SER A 103 16.55 4.48 5.66
N MET A 104 16.58 4.76 6.96
CA MET A 104 17.82 4.90 7.75
C MET A 104 18.38 3.56 8.24
N LEU A 105 17.59 2.47 8.17
CA LEU A 105 18.01 1.15 8.61
C LEU A 105 18.83 0.44 7.51
N PRO A 106 19.80 -0.41 7.90
CA PRO A 106 20.56 -1.18 6.94
C PRO A 106 19.67 -2.20 6.24
N THR A 107 19.78 -2.27 4.91
CA THR A 107 19.04 -3.22 4.08
C THR A 107 19.47 -4.66 4.41
N SER A 108 18.66 -5.34 5.22
CA SER A 108 18.92 -6.71 5.64
C SER A 108 17.63 -7.52 5.67
N ALA A 109 17.61 -8.64 4.93
CA ALA A 109 16.43 -9.49 4.80
C ALA A 109 15.91 -10.04 6.15
N PRO A 110 16.76 -10.48 7.10
CA PRO A 110 16.28 -10.98 8.39
C PRO A 110 15.61 -9.88 9.23
N LEU A 111 16.18 -8.67 9.22
CA LEU A 111 15.64 -7.52 9.93
C LEU A 111 14.31 -7.08 9.31
N ALA A 112 14.24 -7.03 7.98
CA ALA A 112 13.01 -6.74 7.27
C ALA A 112 11.90 -7.75 7.63
N LEU A 113 12.20 -9.05 7.61
CA LEU A 113 11.29 -10.10 8.04
C LEU A 113 10.82 -9.92 9.49
N ALA A 114 11.75 -9.66 10.41
CA ALA A 114 11.42 -9.45 11.81
C ALA A 114 10.48 -8.25 11.99
N ILE A 115 10.77 -7.12 11.32
CA ILE A 115 9.92 -5.93 11.34
C ILE A 115 8.52 -6.25 10.81
N SER A 116 8.41 -6.89 9.65
CA SER A 116 7.10 -7.21 9.05
C SER A 116 6.29 -8.15 9.94
N LEU A 117 6.91 -9.22 10.47
CA LEU A 117 6.24 -10.18 11.34
C LEU A 117 5.78 -9.53 12.64
N LEU A 118 6.65 -8.77 13.32
CA LEU A 118 6.29 -8.06 14.54
C LEU A 118 5.16 -7.05 14.28
N THR A 119 5.23 -6.34 13.16
CA THR A 119 4.16 -5.42 12.75
C THR A 119 2.84 -6.17 12.61
N LEU A 120 2.81 -7.27 11.84
CA LEU A 120 1.59 -8.05 11.61
C LEU A 120 1.04 -8.70 12.88
N LEU A 121 1.90 -9.08 13.83
CA LEU A 121 1.50 -9.63 15.12
C LEU A 121 0.91 -8.57 16.06
N ILE A 122 1.43 -7.34 16.01
CA ILE A 122 1.01 -6.25 16.90
C ILE A 122 -0.20 -5.49 16.31
N ALA A 123 -0.27 -5.35 14.99
CA ALA A 123 -1.26 -4.54 14.29
C ALA A 123 -2.71 -4.78 14.74
N PRO A 124 -3.21 -6.02 14.89
CA PRO A 124 -4.61 -6.26 15.27
C PRO A 124 -4.99 -5.66 16.62
N ARG A 125 -4.01 -5.50 17.54
CA ARG A 125 -4.24 -4.89 18.86
C ARG A 125 -4.24 -3.36 18.81
N LEU A 126 -3.64 -2.78 17.78
CA LEU A 126 -3.54 -1.34 17.60
C LEU A 126 -4.73 -0.78 16.81
N PHE A 127 -5.50 -1.60 16.11
CA PHE A 127 -6.69 -1.11 15.41
C PHE A 127 -7.84 -0.80 16.38
N PRO A 128 -8.62 0.27 16.14
CA PRO A 128 -9.80 0.55 16.94
C PRO A 128 -10.86 -0.54 16.69
N ALA A 129 -11.72 -0.78 17.68
CA ALA A 129 -12.77 -1.79 17.58
C ALA A 129 -13.69 -1.50 16.38
N ALA A 130 -13.69 -2.40 15.39
CA ALA A 130 -14.50 -2.26 14.20
C ALA A 130 -15.99 -2.43 14.54
N ARG A 131 -16.77 -1.34 14.49
CA ARG A 131 -18.23 -1.45 14.41
C ARG A 131 -18.57 -1.90 13.00
N VAL A 132 -18.98 -3.15 12.83
CA VAL A 132 -19.54 -3.66 11.58
C VAL A 132 -20.77 -2.82 11.24
N GLN A 133 -20.66 -1.91 10.27
CA GLN A 133 -21.84 -1.24 9.73
C GLN A 133 -22.57 -2.26 8.85
N ALA A 134 -23.76 -2.68 9.30
CA ALA A 134 -24.58 -3.71 8.67
C ALA A 134 -25.20 -3.29 7.32
N SER A 135 -24.97 -2.06 6.86
CA SER A 135 -25.53 -1.53 5.61
C SER A 135 -24.47 -0.74 4.85
N ALA A 136 -23.92 -1.34 3.80
CA ALA A 136 -23.22 -0.58 2.79
C ALA A 136 -24.25 0.25 2.01
N ARG A 137 -24.28 1.57 2.25
CA ARG A 137 -25.12 2.48 1.47
C ARG A 137 -24.78 2.32 -0.02
N PRO A 138 -25.76 2.17 -0.92
CA PRO A 138 -25.48 2.06 -2.35
C PRO A 138 -24.73 3.31 -2.82
N ILE A 139 -23.54 3.08 -3.41
CA ILE A 139 -22.66 4.14 -3.91
C ILE A 139 -23.30 4.72 -5.18
N GLY A 140 -23.63 6.01 -5.16
CA GLY A 140 -24.19 6.69 -6.33
C GLY A 140 -23.17 6.86 -7.46
N THR A 141 -23.64 7.00 -8.70
CA THR A 141 -22.77 7.14 -9.89
C THR A 141 -21.83 8.35 -9.81
N ILE A 142 -22.28 9.46 -9.22
CA ILE A 142 -21.46 10.67 -9.02
C ILE A 142 -20.37 10.41 -7.97
N GLU A 143 -20.69 9.71 -6.88
CA GLU A 143 -19.69 9.33 -5.86
C GLU A 143 -18.65 8.39 -6.48
N LEU A 144 -19.09 7.44 -7.30
CA LEU A 144 -18.19 6.55 -8.04
C LEU A 144 -17.30 7.33 -9.02
N ALA A 145 -17.87 8.25 -9.81
CA ALA A 145 -17.13 9.07 -10.75
C ALA A 145 -16.12 9.98 -10.05
N CYS A 146 -16.48 10.60 -8.93
CA CYS A 146 -15.55 11.38 -8.11
C CYS A 146 -14.43 10.52 -7.52
N ARG A 147 -14.74 9.31 -7.02
CA ARG A 147 -13.71 8.36 -6.56
C ARG A 147 -12.76 7.95 -7.68
N MET A 148 -13.30 7.70 -8.88
CA MET A 148 -12.51 7.38 -10.08
C MET A 148 -11.63 8.56 -10.50
N GLY A 149 -12.18 9.78 -10.53
CA GLY A 149 -11.45 11.00 -10.87
C GLY A 149 -10.34 11.31 -9.87
N ALA A 150 -10.61 11.18 -8.56
CA ALA A 150 -9.61 11.34 -7.52
C ALA A 150 -8.50 10.28 -7.62
N GLY A 151 -8.86 9.01 -7.86
CA GLY A 151 -7.90 7.93 -8.09
C GLY A 151 -7.02 8.17 -9.32
N ALA A 152 -7.60 8.67 -10.42
CA ALA A 152 -6.86 9.03 -11.63
C ALA A 152 -5.90 10.21 -11.39
N ALA A 153 -6.37 11.27 -10.74
CA ALA A 153 -5.55 12.44 -10.40
C ALA A 153 -4.37 12.05 -9.47
N LEU A 154 -4.63 11.23 -8.45
CA LEU A 154 -3.60 10.69 -7.57
C LEU A 154 -2.58 9.87 -8.37
N THR A 155 -3.03 8.96 -9.24
CA THR A 155 -2.14 8.11 -10.05
C THR A 155 -1.26 8.94 -10.96
N LEU A 156 -1.81 9.96 -11.62
CA LEU A 156 -1.05 10.88 -12.46
C LEU A 156 -0.02 11.67 -11.65
N GLY A 157 -0.42 12.20 -10.48
CA GLY A 157 0.49 12.92 -9.58
C GLY A 157 1.66 12.05 -9.11
N VAL A 158 1.36 10.83 -8.66
CA VAL A 158 2.40 9.87 -8.22
C VAL A 158 3.31 9.49 -9.38
N THR A 159 2.76 9.24 -10.58
CA THR A 159 3.55 8.88 -11.77
C THR A 159 4.51 10.01 -12.16
N TRP A 160 4.06 11.26 -12.06
CA TRP A 160 4.87 12.43 -12.35
C TRP A 160 6.02 12.59 -11.35
N VAL A 161 5.76 12.40 -10.06
CA VAL A 161 6.77 12.48 -9.00
C VAL A 161 7.75 11.31 -9.06
N ALA A 162 7.27 10.08 -9.28
CA ALA A 162 8.06 8.86 -9.27
C ALA A 162 9.23 8.85 -10.27
N ALA A 163 9.13 9.59 -11.38
CA ALA A 163 10.23 9.76 -12.34
C ALA A 163 11.49 10.42 -11.73
N SER A 164 11.37 11.03 -10.54
CA SER A 164 12.42 11.86 -9.92
C SER A 164 13.02 11.33 -8.60
N VAL A 165 12.51 10.25 -8.00
CA VAL A 165 12.77 9.93 -6.56
C VAL A 165 13.79 8.78 -6.31
N GLY A 166 14.19 8.04 -7.35
CA GLY A 166 15.27 7.05 -7.24
C GLY A 166 14.90 5.74 -6.49
N PRO A 167 15.87 4.82 -6.36
CA PRO A 167 15.62 3.40 -6.09
C PRO A 167 15.20 3.04 -4.66
N ALA A 168 15.65 3.80 -3.64
CA ALA A 168 15.27 3.55 -2.24
C ALA A 168 13.80 3.87 -1.96
N TRP A 169 13.28 4.93 -2.58
CA TRP A 169 11.86 5.28 -2.56
C TRP A 169 11.01 4.38 -3.45
N SER A 170 11.60 3.76 -4.48
CA SER A 170 10.85 2.84 -5.35
C SER A 170 10.40 1.56 -4.64
N GLY A 171 10.99 1.24 -3.48
CA GLY A 171 10.63 0.09 -2.65
C GLY A 171 9.73 0.40 -1.44
N LEU A 172 9.53 1.68 -1.10
CA LEU A 172 8.72 2.16 0.03
C LEU A 172 7.36 2.67 -0.44
#